data_AF-L8WQR1-F1
#
_entry.id   AF-L8WQR1-F1
#
_cell.length_a   1.000
_cell.length_b   1.000
_cell.length_c   1.000
_cell.angle_alpha   90.00
_cell.angle_beta   90.00
_cell.angle_gamma   90.00
#
_symmetry.space_group_name_H-M   'P 1'
#
loop_
_entity.id
_entity.type
_entity.pdbx_description
1 polymer ?
#
loop_
_entity_poly.entity_id
_entity_poly.type
_entity_poly.pdbx_seq_one_letter_code
_entity_poly.pdbx_strand_id
1 'polypeptide(L)'
;MTWITTITRLGGCRPSRNLLISKGYRIGPNARESHTFVLYAPDCNDPDALSRRLSVRGSHMAKAKEDVGRFVSKFEAFISLFDLLRALKIWNTVRGGAMLAPDSDLDAVAAGGPKKMIGSVIFVRGNSLEEVTKRVKEDIYYTSGVWDPDKLVVLPYVEGVSESK
;
A
#
# COMPACT_ATOMS: atom_id res chain seq x y z
N MET A 1 35.80 71.85 -24.50
CA MET A 1 36.00 71.54 -23.07
C MET A 1 34.87 70.63 -22.63
N THR A 2 35.04 69.33 -22.84
CA THR A 2 35.42 68.31 -21.85
C THR A 2 34.17 67.70 -21.21
N TRP A 3 33.97 66.44 -21.56
CA TRP A 3 33.05 65.48 -20.98
C TRP A 3 33.30 65.32 -19.47
N ILE A 4 32.25 65.08 -18.68
CA ILE A 4 32.23 64.03 -17.63
C ILE A 4 30.76 63.63 -17.43
N THR A 5 30.46 62.45 -17.92
CA THR A 5 29.34 61.58 -17.55
C THR A 5 29.48 61.19 -16.09
N THR A 6 28.45 61.33 -15.27
CA THR A 6 28.38 60.59 -13.99
C THR A 6 27.16 59.68 -14.02
N ILE A 7 27.44 58.43 -14.37
CA ILE A 7 26.60 57.26 -14.13
C ILE A 7 26.79 56.88 -12.67
N THR A 8 25.74 56.96 -11.85
CA THR A 8 25.73 56.29 -10.55
C THR A 8 25.22 54.86 -10.77
N ARG A 9 26.14 53.90 -10.71
CA ARG A 9 25.86 52.47 -10.83
C ARG A 9 25.55 51.87 -9.45
N LEU A 10 24.56 50.97 -9.45
CA LEU A 10 24.43 49.75 -8.63
C LEU A 10 24.11 49.90 -7.13
N GLY A 11 22.85 49.63 -6.81
CA GLY A 11 22.38 49.22 -5.50
C GLY A 11 21.20 48.27 -5.62
N GLY A 12 21.38 47.14 -6.31
CA GLY A 12 20.43 46.04 -6.25
C GLY A 12 20.45 45.40 -4.86
N CYS A 13 19.32 45.44 -4.14
CA CYS A 13 19.14 44.70 -2.90
C CYS A 13 18.04 43.65 -3.08
N ARG A 14 18.53 42.49 -3.47
CA ARG A 14 18.04 41.10 -3.39
C ARG A 14 16.65 40.89 -2.73
N PRO A 15 15.78 40.06 -3.33
CA PRO A 15 14.75 39.38 -2.55
C PRO A 15 15.44 38.57 -1.44
N SER A 16 14.96 38.77 -0.22
CA SER A 16 15.47 38.15 0.99
C SER A 16 15.44 36.63 0.87
N ARG A 17 16.63 36.05 0.96
CA ARG A 17 16.96 34.69 1.41
C ARG A 17 16.20 33.57 0.69
N ASN A 18 16.96 32.95 -0.21
CA ASN A 18 16.98 31.51 -0.42
C ASN A 18 16.72 30.76 0.91
N LEU A 19 15.47 30.38 1.17
CA LEU A 19 15.22 29.13 1.83
C LEU A 19 15.39 28.09 0.71
N LEU A 20 16.59 27.49 0.68
CA LEU A 20 16.83 26.26 -0.02
C LEU A 20 15.85 25.23 0.54
N ILE A 21 14.63 25.20 -0.03
CA ILE A 21 13.84 23.98 -0.05
C ILE A 21 14.73 23.05 -0.85
N SER A 22 15.36 22.15 -0.09
CA SER A 22 16.19 21.06 -0.56
C SER A 22 15.63 20.54 -1.86
N LYS A 23 16.52 20.30 -2.84
CA LYS A 23 16.23 19.63 -4.10
C LYS A 23 15.21 18.50 -3.87
N GLY A 24 13.94 18.85 -4.03
CA GLY A 24 12.84 17.91 -4.06
C GLY A 24 13.11 17.12 -5.32
N TYR A 25 13.53 15.88 -5.13
CA TYR A 25 13.61 14.89 -6.18
C TYR A 25 12.30 14.96 -6.96
N ARG A 26 12.33 15.60 -8.14
CA ARG A 26 11.23 15.58 -9.08
C ARG A 26 11.12 14.14 -9.52
N ILE A 27 10.17 13.44 -8.90
CA ILE A 27 9.72 12.14 -9.37
C ILE A 27 9.34 12.37 -10.84
N GLY A 28 9.98 11.64 -11.74
CA GLY A 28 9.79 11.80 -13.18
C GLY A 28 8.31 11.64 -13.58
N PRO A 29 7.93 12.08 -14.78
CA PRO A 29 6.53 12.26 -15.20
C PRO A 29 5.72 10.96 -15.40
N ASN A 30 6.16 9.82 -14.86
CA ASN A 30 5.54 8.51 -15.06
C ASN A 30 5.46 7.64 -13.79
N ALA A 31 5.73 8.17 -12.60
CA ALA A 31 5.36 7.45 -11.37
C ALA A 31 3.85 7.52 -11.23
N ARG A 32 3.14 6.47 -11.68
CA ARG A 32 1.71 6.32 -11.40
C ARG A 32 1.54 6.39 -9.88
N GLU A 33 0.74 7.35 -9.43
CA GLU A 33 0.42 7.50 -8.01
C GLU A 33 -0.29 6.22 -7.56
N SER A 34 0.39 5.43 -6.72
CA SER A 34 -0.23 4.26 -6.11
C SER A 34 -0.88 4.69 -4.81
N HIS A 35 -2.20 4.53 -4.73
CA HIS A 35 -2.97 4.79 -3.52
C HIS A 35 -3.11 3.49 -2.72
N THR A 36 -3.25 3.63 -1.41
CA THR A 36 -3.60 2.50 -0.53
C THR A 36 -5.11 2.42 -0.42
N PHE A 37 -5.64 1.21 -0.49
CA PHE A 37 -7.03 0.90 -0.28
C PHE A 37 -7.14 -0.11 0.85
N VAL A 38 -8.19 0.00 1.66
CA VAL A 38 -8.55 -0.99 2.67
C VAL A 38 -9.71 -1.82 2.14
N LEU A 39 -9.55 -3.14 2.25
CA LEU A 39 -10.58 -4.13 2.02
C LEU A 39 -11.07 -4.63 3.38
N TYR A 40 -12.37 -4.51 3.62
CA TYR A 40 -13.09 -5.22 4.65
C TYR A 40 -13.92 -6.32 3.98
N ALA A 41 -13.62 -7.57 4.29
CA ALA A 41 -14.24 -8.74 3.66
C ALA A 41 -14.66 -9.77 4.73
N PRO A 42 -15.88 -9.67 5.28
CA PRO A 42 -16.40 -10.68 6.18
C PRO A 42 -16.65 -11.99 5.42
N ASP A 43 -16.50 -13.11 6.12
CA ASP A 43 -16.87 -14.41 5.56
C ASP A 43 -18.41 -14.55 5.50
N CYS A 44 -18.90 -15.42 4.62
CA CYS A 44 -20.32 -15.79 4.58
C CYS A 44 -20.78 -16.38 5.93
N ASN A 45 -22.04 -16.15 6.29
CA ASN A 45 -22.62 -16.60 7.57
C ASN A 45 -23.23 -18.01 7.53
N ASP A 46 -22.66 -18.90 6.71
CA ASP A 46 -23.06 -20.30 6.62
C ASP A 46 -22.05 -21.21 7.34
N PRO A 47 -22.48 -22.39 7.82
CA PRO A 47 -21.60 -23.29 8.58
C PRO A 47 -20.39 -23.80 7.77
N ASP A 48 -20.45 -23.79 6.45
CA ASP A 48 -19.39 -24.31 5.57
C ASP A 48 -18.34 -23.25 5.22
N ALA A 49 -18.55 -21.97 5.57
CA ALA A 49 -17.66 -20.86 5.23
C ALA A 49 -16.23 -21.10 5.73
N LEU A 50 -16.08 -21.56 6.99
CA LEU A 50 -14.76 -21.84 7.56
C LEU A 50 -14.05 -23.01 6.84
N SER A 51 -14.80 -24.07 6.50
CA SER A 51 -14.26 -25.23 5.79
C SER A 51 -13.77 -24.82 4.39
N ARG A 52 -14.61 -24.08 3.65
CA ARG A 52 -14.25 -23.51 2.33
C ARG A 52 -13.00 -22.67 2.45
N ARG A 53 -12.94 -21.76 3.43
CA ARG A 53 -11.78 -20.92 3.69
C ARG A 53 -10.51 -21.74 3.87
N LEU A 54 -10.53 -22.74 4.75
CA LEU A 54 -9.36 -23.57 5.01
C LEU A 54 -8.91 -24.35 3.77
N SER A 55 -9.86 -24.84 2.96
CA SER A 55 -9.56 -25.57 1.73
C SER A 55 -8.83 -24.72 0.67
N VAL A 56 -9.20 -23.44 0.52
CA VAL A 56 -8.61 -22.54 -0.49
C VAL A 56 -7.56 -21.56 0.07
N ARG A 57 -7.33 -21.57 1.39
CA ARG A 57 -6.40 -20.66 2.07
C ARG A 57 -4.99 -20.70 1.50
N GLY A 58 -4.49 -21.90 1.17
CA GLY A 58 -3.16 -22.04 0.57
C GLY A 58 -3.02 -21.26 -0.74
N SER A 59 -4.01 -21.38 -1.61
CA SER A 59 -4.08 -20.68 -2.89
C SER A 59 -4.23 -19.15 -2.71
N HIS A 60 -5.09 -18.71 -1.79
CA HIS A 60 -5.26 -17.30 -1.46
C HIS A 60 -3.93 -16.68 -0.95
N MET A 61 -3.22 -17.38 -0.06
CA MET A 61 -1.92 -16.93 0.46
C MET A 61 -0.83 -16.92 -0.60
N ALA A 62 -0.84 -17.87 -1.54
CA ALA A 62 0.08 -17.87 -2.68
C ALA A 62 -0.13 -16.63 -3.57
N LYS A 63 -1.39 -16.26 -3.84
CA LYS A 63 -1.71 -15.07 -4.61
C LYS A 63 -1.31 -13.78 -3.89
N ALA A 64 -1.58 -13.69 -2.58
CA ALA A 64 -1.17 -12.55 -1.77
C ALA A 64 0.36 -12.36 -1.79
N LYS A 65 1.14 -13.45 -1.74
CA LYS A 65 2.60 -13.40 -1.86
C LYS A 65 3.07 -12.94 -3.25
N GLU A 66 2.40 -13.37 -4.32
CA GLU A 66 2.69 -12.92 -5.69
C GLU A 66 2.45 -11.42 -5.84
N ASP A 67 1.34 -10.90 -5.29
CA ASP A 67 1.00 -9.47 -5.35
C ASP A 67 2.00 -8.60 -4.56
N VAL A 68 2.59 -9.13 -3.47
CA VAL A 68 3.74 -8.54 -2.78
C VAL A 68 5.02 -8.59 -3.63
N GLY A 69 5.16 -9.51 -4.57
CA GLY A 69 6.31 -9.57 -5.50
C GLY A 69 6.18 -8.69 -6.75
N ARG A 70 4.95 -8.32 -7.14
CA ARG A 70 4.62 -7.72 -8.45
C ARG A 70 5.17 -6.31 -8.70
N PHE A 71 5.61 -5.58 -7.68
CA PHE A 71 6.12 -4.20 -7.87
C PHE A 71 7.63 -4.13 -8.17
N VAL A 72 8.36 -5.26 -8.11
CA VAL A 72 9.81 -5.30 -8.29
C VAL A 72 10.23 -5.48 -9.76
N SER A 73 9.32 -5.87 -10.67
CA SER A 73 9.71 -6.37 -12.01
C SER A 73 9.53 -5.41 -13.20
N LYS A 74 9.43 -4.09 -13.00
CA LYS A 74 9.25 -3.13 -14.13
C LYS A 74 10.36 -2.10 -14.37
N PHE A 75 11.48 -2.15 -13.65
CA PHE A 75 12.62 -1.26 -13.87
C PHE A 75 13.94 -2.03 -13.93
N GLU A 76 14.15 -2.74 -15.03
CA GLU A 76 15.46 -3.29 -15.40
C GLU A 76 16.24 -2.21 -16.18
N ALA A 77 16.91 -1.32 -15.45
CA ALA A 77 18.18 -0.72 -15.85
C ALA A 77 18.67 0.23 -14.76
N PHE A 78 19.85 -0.06 -14.20
CA PHE A 78 20.64 0.83 -13.34
C PHE A 78 20.10 1.10 -11.93
N ILE A 79 20.12 0.08 -11.08
CA ILE A 79 19.86 0.26 -9.65
C ILE A 79 21.08 -0.22 -8.85
N SER A 80 21.80 0.74 -8.27
CA SER A 80 22.95 0.57 -7.39
C SER A 80 22.63 -0.37 -6.23
N LEU A 81 23.64 -1.10 -5.75
CA LEU A 81 23.58 -2.04 -4.62
C LEU A 81 22.86 -1.49 -3.36
N PHE A 82 22.76 -0.17 -3.23
CA PHE A 82 22.04 0.54 -2.16
C PHE A 82 20.50 0.53 -2.30
N ASP A 83 19.99 0.58 -3.53
CA ASP A 83 18.55 0.48 -3.81
C ASP A 83 18.10 -0.98 -3.87
N LEU A 84 19.02 -1.94 -4.10
CA LEU A 84 18.79 -3.37 -3.89
C LEU A 84 18.36 -3.63 -2.44
N LEU A 85 18.99 -2.95 -1.46
CA LEU A 85 18.65 -3.05 -0.04
C LEU A 85 17.35 -2.31 0.36
N ARG A 86 17.00 -1.20 -0.31
CA ARG A 86 15.69 -0.53 -0.10
C ARG A 86 14.52 -1.28 -0.76
N ALA A 87 14.75 -1.94 -1.89
CA ALA A 87 13.78 -2.80 -2.56
C ALA A 87 13.53 -4.13 -1.82
N LEU A 88 14.48 -4.56 -0.98
CA LEU A 88 14.42 -5.87 -0.31
C LEU A 88 13.61 -5.94 1.00
N LYS A 89 13.08 -4.83 1.56
CA LYS A 89 12.46 -4.94 2.89
C LYS A 89 11.22 -4.10 3.24
N ILE A 90 10.87 -2.98 2.59
CA ILE A 90 9.88 -2.06 3.20
C ILE A 90 8.74 -1.57 2.30
N TRP A 91 8.78 -1.70 0.96
CA TRP A 91 7.86 -0.90 0.13
C TRP A 91 6.67 -1.60 -0.54
N ASN A 92 6.59 -2.93 -0.51
CA ASN A 92 5.52 -3.67 -1.20
C ASN A 92 4.63 -4.53 -0.31
N THR A 93 4.60 -4.23 0.99
CA THR A 93 3.82 -4.98 1.95
C THR A 93 2.32 -4.75 1.73
N VAL A 94 1.67 -5.63 0.96
CA VAL A 94 0.26 -5.95 1.17
C VAL A 94 0.16 -6.41 2.63
N ARG A 95 -0.35 -5.53 3.49
CA ARG A 95 -0.61 -5.86 4.90
C ARG A 95 -2.00 -6.45 4.97
N GLY A 96 -2.16 -7.62 5.56
CA GLY A 96 -3.49 -8.22 5.67
C GLY A 96 -3.51 -9.36 6.67
N GLY A 97 -4.69 -9.62 7.21
CA GLY A 97 -4.89 -10.61 8.26
C GLY A 97 -6.33 -11.10 8.32
N ALA A 98 -6.52 -12.21 9.04
CA ALA A 98 -7.85 -12.69 9.35
C ALA A 98 -8.43 -11.88 10.52
N MET A 99 -9.68 -11.44 10.37
CA MET A 99 -10.51 -10.99 11.48
C MET A 99 -10.90 -12.20 12.31
N LEU A 100 -10.84 -12.06 13.62
CA LEU A 100 -11.20 -13.12 14.56
C LEU A 100 -12.58 -12.85 15.18
N ALA A 101 -13.26 -13.93 15.54
CA ALA A 101 -14.52 -13.84 16.27
C ALA A 101 -14.32 -13.07 17.60
N PRO A 102 -15.30 -12.25 18.05
CA PRO A 102 -15.16 -11.49 19.29
C PRO A 102 -14.91 -12.35 20.54
N ASP A 103 -15.35 -13.61 20.51
CA ASP A 103 -15.19 -14.61 21.57
C ASP A 103 -13.93 -15.49 21.38
N SER A 104 -12.94 -15.01 20.63
CA SER A 104 -11.66 -15.71 20.45
C SER A 104 -10.77 -15.54 21.67
N ASP A 105 -10.13 -16.62 22.10
CA ASP A 105 -9.10 -16.58 23.12
C ASP A 105 -7.81 -15.98 22.52
N LEU A 106 -7.56 -14.71 22.84
CA LEU A 106 -6.43 -13.96 22.28
C LEU A 106 -5.08 -14.48 22.79
N ASP A 107 -5.02 -14.97 24.03
CA ASP A 107 -3.80 -15.51 24.62
C ASP A 107 -3.44 -16.84 23.95
N ALA A 108 -4.42 -17.72 23.77
CA ALA A 108 -4.23 -18.95 23.01
C ALA A 108 -3.83 -18.66 21.57
N VAL A 109 -4.47 -17.69 20.89
CA VAL A 109 -4.12 -17.29 19.53
C VAL A 109 -2.68 -16.79 19.44
N ALA A 110 -2.24 -15.95 20.40
CA ALA A 110 -0.88 -15.45 20.47
C ALA A 110 0.13 -16.58 20.71
N ALA A 111 -0.24 -17.60 21.49
CA ALA A 111 0.54 -18.82 21.70
C ALA A 111 0.48 -19.82 20.52
N GLY A 112 -0.18 -19.47 19.40
CA GLY A 112 -0.27 -20.32 18.21
C GLY A 112 -1.47 -21.28 18.18
N GLY A 113 -2.40 -21.14 19.12
CA GLY A 113 -3.65 -21.90 19.23
C GLY A 113 -4.67 -21.65 18.11
N PRO A 114 -5.87 -22.26 18.24
CA PRO A 114 -6.90 -22.23 17.21
C PRO A 114 -7.42 -20.81 16.96
N LYS A 115 -7.57 -20.45 15.69
CA LYS A 115 -8.04 -19.12 15.26
C LYS A 115 -9.46 -19.24 14.72
N LYS A 116 -10.44 -18.67 15.43
CA LYS A 116 -11.82 -18.54 14.93
C LYS A 116 -11.88 -17.38 13.94
N MET A 117 -11.62 -17.66 12.66
CA MET A 117 -11.56 -16.62 11.64
C MET A 117 -12.95 -16.33 11.07
N ILE A 118 -13.32 -15.05 11.00
CA ILE A 118 -14.65 -14.58 10.55
C ILE A 118 -14.60 -13.62 9.36
N GLY A 119 -13.39 -13.32 8.86
CA GLY A 119 -13.22 -12.48 7.68
C GLY A 119 -11.78 -12.07 7.46
N SER A 120 -11.54 -11.18 6.52
CA SER A 120 -10.22 -10.62 6.19
C SER A 120 -10.26 -9.10 6.22
N VAL A 121 -9.17 -8.49 6.66
CA VAL A 121 -8.84 -7.09 6.37
C VAL A 121 -7.54 -7.05 5.60
N ILE A 122 -7.52 -6.36 4.46
CA ILE A 122 -6.35 -6.30 3.57
C ILE A 122 -6.13 -4.87 3.11
N PHE A 123 -4.88 -4.41 3.19
CA PHE A 123 -4.40 -3.16 2.62
C PHE A 123 -3.75 -3.45 1.28
N VAL A 124 -4.32 -2.93 0.20
CA VAL A 124 -3.91 -3.17 -1.18
C VAL A 124 -3.47 -1.86 -1.82
N ARG A 125 -2.36 -1.88 -2.56
CA ARG A 125 -1.94 -0.75 -3.41
C ARG A 125 -2.48 -0.92 -4.83
N GLY A 126 -2.98 0.16 -5.41
CA GLY A 126 -3.49 0.21 -6.78
C GLY A 126 -3.57 1.64 -7.31
N ASN A 127 -3.85 1.80 -8.61
CA ASN A 127 -3.95 3.13 -9.22
C ASN A 127 -5.37 3.71 -9.15
N SER A 128 -6.40 2.85 -9.01
CA SER A 128 -7.79 3.28 -8.90
C SER A 128 -8.64 2.29 -8.08
N LEU A 129 -9.80 2.76 -7.62
CA LEU A 129 -10.75 1.94 -6.87
C LEU A 129 -11.28 0.78 -7.73
N GLU A 130 -11.51 1.03 -9.01
CA GLU A 130 -12.02 0.05 -9.96
C GLU A 130 -11.01 -1.07 -10.21
N GLU A 131 -9.72 -0.73 -10.37
CA GLU A 131 -8.63 -1.70 -10.50
C GLU A 131 -8.56 -2.62 -9.28
N VAL A 132 -8.59 -2.04 -8.08
CA VAL A 132 -8.51 -2.81 -6.83
C VAL A 132 -9.76 -3.65 -6.65
N THR A 133 -10.94 -3.11 -6.89
CA THR A 133 -12.21 -3.84 -6.78
C THR A 133 -12.24 -5.03 -7.74
N LYS A 134 -11.76 -4.85 -8.98
CA LYS A 134 -11.65 -5.95 -9.93
C LYS A 134 -10.72 -7.04 -9.41
N ARG A 135 -9.53 -6.68 -8.92
CA ARG A 135 -8.57 -7.65 -8.34
C ARG A 135 -9.15 -8.41 -7.15
N VAL A 136 -9.90 -7.73 -6.27
CA VAL A 136 -10.55 -8.36 -5.11
C VAL A 136 -11.60 -9.39 -5.57
N LYS A 137 -12.38 -9.08 -6.60
CA LYS A 137 -13.39 -9.99 -7.16
C LYS A 137 -12.79 -11.21 -7.89
N GLU A 138 -11.54 -11.11 -8.32
CA GLU A 138 -10.79 -12.22 -8.92
C GLU A 138 -10.15 -13.15 -7.86
N ASP A 139 -10.18 -12.77 -6.57
CA ASP A 139 -9.61 -13.59 -5.49
C ASP A 139 -10.37 -14.92 -5.33
N ILE A 140 -9.64 -15.97 -4.97
CA ILE A 140 -10.23 -17.28 -4.71
C ILE A 140 -11.22 -17.24 -3.55
N TYR A 141 -11.00 -16.40 -2.52
CA TYR A 141 -11.96 -16.24 -1.43
C TYR A 141 -13.28 -15.60 -1.90
N TYR A 142 -13.24 -14.69 -2.88
CA TYR A 142 -14.46 -14.15 -3.47
C TYR A 142 -15.15 -15.20 -4.37
N THR A 143 -14.40 -15.81 -5.28
CA THR A 143 -14.98 -16.72 -6.30
C THR A 143 -15.43 -18.07 -5.74
N SER A 144 -14.85 -18.55 -4.62
CA SER A 144 -15.29 -19.76 -3.92
C SER A 144 -16.39 -19.51 -2.87
N GLY A 145 -16.85 -18.26 -2.75
CA GLY A 145 -17.91 -17.87 -1.82
C GLY A 145 -17.50 -17.92 -0.35
N VAL A 146 -16.20 -17.75 -0.05
CA VAL A 146 -15.72 -17.58 1.33
C VAL A 146 -16.14 -16.22 1.84
N TRP A 147 -15.89 -15.16 1.07
CA TRP A 147 -16.32 -13.80 1.41
C TRP A 147 -17.76 -13.55 1.01
N ASP A 148 -18.47 -12.78 1.83
CA ASP A 148 -19.83 -12.31 1.58
C ASP A 148 -19.79 -11.10 0.62
N PRO A 149 -20.27 -11.22 -0.63
CA PRO A 149 -20.24 -10.13 -1.61
C PRO A 149 -21.08 -8.93 -1.21
N ASP A 150 -22.15 -9.13 -0.44
CA ASP A 150 -23.09 -8.06 -0.06
C ASP A 150 -22.55 -7.18 1.06
N LYS A 151 -21.60 -7.71 1.84
CA LYS A 151 -20.95 -7.00 2.96
C LYS A 151 -19.50 -6.61 2.67
N LEU A 152 -18.98 -6.94 1.49
CA LEU A 152 -17.62 -6.62 1.09
C LEU A 152 -17.49 -5.12 0.79
N VAL A 153 -16.48 -4.48 1.38
CA VAL A 153 -16.25 -3.03 1.25
C VAL A 153 -14.80 -2.76 0.88
N VAL A 154 -14.59 -1.95 -0.16
CA VAL A 154 -13.27 -1.44 -0.57
C VAL A 154 -13.29 0.08 -0.50
N LEU A 155 -12.36 0.68 0.25
CA LEU A 155 -12.28 2.14 0.42
C LEU A 155 -10.85 2.65 0.19
N PRO A 156 -10.68 3.87 -0.36
CA PRO A 156 -9.41 4.59 -0.28
C PRO A 156 -8.99 4.77 1.18
N TYR A 157 -7.70 4.58 1.46
CA TYR A 157 -7.17 4.61 2.82
C TYR A 157 -5.93 5.51 2.90
N VAL A 158 -5.92 6.40 3.89
CA VAL A 158 -4.79 7.27 4.22
C VAL A 158 -4.42 7.05 5.68
N GLU A 159 -3.14 6.78 5.94
CA GLU A 159 -2.62 6.62 7.29
C GLU A 159 -2.53 8.00 7.97
N GLY A 160 -3.29 8.20 9.04
CA GLY A 160 -3.22 9.43 9.83
C GLY A 160 -2.00 9.50 10.75
N VAL A 161 -1.52 8.34 11.22
CA VAL A 161 -0.31 8.17 12.02
C VAL A 161 0.38 6.90 11.55
N SER A 162 1.63 7.03 11.09
CA SER A 162 2.51 5.88 10.83
C SER A 162 3.58 5.89 11.92
N GLU A 163 3.98 4.72 12.45
CA GLU A 163 5.21 4.64 13.24
C GLU A 163 6.34 5.31 12.45
N SER A 164 7.09 6.19 13.11
CA SER A 164 8.13 6.99 12.48
C SER A 164 9.09 6.08 11.70
N LYS A 165 9.23 6.39 10.41
CA LYS A 165 10.15 5.76 9.45
C LYS A 165 11.56 5.57 9.97
#